data_AF-A0A1V4U3U9-F1
#
_entry.id   AF-A0A1V4U3U9-F1
#
_cell.length_a   1.000
_cell.length_b   1.000
_cell.length_c   1.000
_cell.angle_alpha   90.00
_cell.angle_beta   90.00
_cell.angle_gamma   90.00
#
_symmetry.space_group_name_H-M   'P 1'
#
loop_
_entity.id
_entity.type
_entity.pdbx_description
1 polymer ?
#
loop_
_entity_poly.entity_id
_entity_poly.type
_entity_poly.pdbx_seq_one_letter_code
_entity_poly.pdbx_strand_id
1 'polypeptide(L)'
;MNHAFFKGQLFLGAGAVIHYVHTEELAKMGGLGKYMKVSMITMLISCISIAGIPPLSGFWSKDEVLAVTFEAGDAGLTFMVLWVLGVLTAFMTAFYMFRMWFMVFAGKPNEGTKHATEHGHHKHEAPFAMLLPLVLLAALAFGSGLSLFIGDGFFGAIYFEHAHALSIGERLTEVFTSPLTYISIVAAVAGIMLAYFSFYKTKVSAEKVVSKGFPKAMHQLLLDRYKFPVAYDKIGYVGVYGFSLLLDKFDRYVIDGIVNGISTFLIKSGGVVRKLQNGFVQSYATLLLIGVSVIVILLYVVGVLR
;
A
#
# COMPACT_ATOMS: atom_id res chain seq x y z
N MET A 1 -14.54 -4.79 -11.34
CA MET A 1 -14.13 -5.72 -12.44
C MET A 1 -13.15 -5.06 -13.41
N ASN A 2 -13.51 -3.96 -14.09
CA ASN A 2 -12.65 -3.27 -15.07
C ASN A 2 -11.22 -3.00 -14.53
N HIS A 3 -11.14 -2.54 -13.29
CA HIS A 3 -9.87 -2.30 -12.59
C HIS A 3 -8.96 -3.52 -12.47
N ALA A 4 -9.53 -4.70 -12.24
CA ALA A 4 -8.74 -5.93 -12.17
C ALA A 4 -8.12 -6.27 -13.53
N PHE A 5 -8.86 -6.07 -14.64
CA PHE A 5 -8.37 -6.36 -15.99
C PHE A 5 -7.22 -5.44 -16.40
N PHE A 6 -7.43 -4.12 -16.35
CA PHE A 6 -6.39 -3.20 -16.79
C PHE A 6 -5.20 -3.16 -15.83
N LYS A 7 -5.40 -3.25 -14.50
CA LYS A 7 -4.25 -3.30 -13.57
C LYS A 7 -3.49 -4.61 -13.68
N GLY A 8 -4.19 -5.74 -13.79
CA GLY A 8 -3.56 -7.04 -14.01
C GLY A 8 -2.69 -7.02 -15.26
N GLN A 9 -3.20 -6.47 -16.36
CA GLN A 9 -2.43 -6.31 -17.59
C GLN A 9 -1.22 -5.38 -17.39
N LEU A 10 -1.38 -4.23 -16.70
CA LEU A 10 -0.29 -3.27 -16.51
C LEU A 10 0.84 -3.85 -15.64
N PHE A 11 0.51 -4.61 -14.59
CA PHE A 11 1.52 -5.27 -13.75
C PHE A 11 2.25 -6.39 -14.49
N LEU A 12 1.53 -7.25 -15.21
CA LEU A 12 2.16 -8.28 -16.03
C LEU A 12 2.98 -7.66 -17.17
N GLY A 13 2.52 -6.54 -17.73
CA GLY A 13 3.21 -5.82 -18.80
C GLY A 13 4.50 -5.19 -18.32
N ALA A 14 4.47 -4.57 -17.13
CA ALA A 14 5.67 -4.11 -16.46
C ALA A 14 6.64 -5.27 -16.16
N GLY A 15 6.13 -6.43 -15.71
CA GLY A 15 6.93 -7.63 -15.50
C GLY A 15 7.61 -8.13 -16.79
N ALA A 16 6.89 -8.14 -17.92
CA ALA A 16 7.45 -8.50 -19.23
C ALA A 16 8.54 -7.51 -19.67
N VAL A 17 8.36 -6.22 -19.42
CA VAL A 17 9.38 -5.18 -19.70
C VAL A 17 10.60 -5.38 -18.80
N ILE A 18 10.42 -5.58 -17.50
CA ILE A 18 11.52 -5.79 -16.54
C ILE A 18 12.29 -7.06 -16.89
N HIS A 19 11.61 -8.13 -17.28
CA HIS A 19 12.25 -9.35 -17.77
C HIS A 19 13.11 -9.10 -19.02
N TYR A 20 12.72 -8.14 -19.87
CA TYR A 20 13.49 -7.78 -21.06
C TYR A 20 14.71 -6.89 -20.73
N VAL A 21 14.56 -5.86 -19.89
CA VAL A 21 15.63 -4.87 -19.63
C VAL A 21 16.45 -5.12 -18.36
N HIS A 22 16.04 -6.03 -17.48
CA HIS A 22 16.64 -6.32 -16.17
C HIS A 22 16.85 -5.08 -15.28
N THR A 23 15.98 -4.09 -15.40
CA THR A 23 15.97 -2.89 -14.55
C THR A 23 14.54 -2.44 -14.32
N GLU A 24 14.27 -1.88 -13.14
CA GLU A 24 12.98 -1.27 -12.79
C GLU A 24 13.01 0.26 -12.92
N GLU A 25 14.19 0.82 -13.21
CA GLU A 25 14.36 2.26 -13.33
C GLU A 25 13.85 2.76 -14.68
N LEU A 26 12.68 3.42 -14.66
CA LEU A 26 12.07 4.09 -15.83
C LEU A 26 13.04 5.01 -16.58
N ALA A 27 14.00 5.63 -15.89
CA ALA A 27 14.99 6.51 -16.50
C ALA A 27 15.98 5.76 -17.42
N LYS A 28 16.21 4.46 -17.18
CA LYS A 28 17.12 3.61 -17.97
C LYS A 28 16.41 2.89 -19.12
N MET A 29 15.09 3.03 -19.22
CA MET A 29 14.27 2.46 -20.30
C MET A 29 14.10 3.45 -21.46
N GLY A 30 13.69 2.95 -22.63
CA GLY A 30 13.30 3.77 -23.76
C GLY A 30 13.32 3.01 -25.09
N GLY A 31 12.45 3.38 -26.04
CA GLY A 31 12.47 2.82 -27.39
C GLY A 31 12.14 1.33 -27.51
N LEU A 32 11.56 0.71 -26.49
CA LEU A 32 11.20 -0.72 -26.48
C LEU A 32 10.08 -1.08 -27.46
N GLY A 33 9.31 -0.09 -27.94
CA GLY A 33 8.19 -0.33 -28.86
C GLY A 33 8.58 -0.98 -30.19
N LYS A 34 9.87 -0.90 -30.58
CA LYS A 34 10.39 -1.60 -31.76
C LYS A 34 10.54 -3.11 -31.55
N TYR A 35 10.80 -3.53 -30.31
CA TYR A 35 11.14 -4.91 -29.95
C TYR A 35 9.95 -5.66 -29.32
N MET A 36 9.08 -4.97 -28.59
CA MET A 36 7.95 -5.57 -27.85
C MET A 36 6.61 -4.97 -28.28
N LYS A 37 6.18 -5.23 -29.52
CA LYS A 37 5.01 -4.58 -30.12
C LYS A 37 3.69 -5.01 -29.47
N VAL A 38 3.52 -6.30 -29.17
CA VAL A 38 2.28 -6.81 -28.54
C VAL A 38 2.17 -6.29 -27.11
N SER A 39 3.28 -6.30 -26.36
CA SER A 39 3.34 -5.76 -25.00
C SER A 39 3.06 -4.24 -24.99
N MET A 40 3.60 -3.50 -25.96
CA MET A 40 3.34 -2.07 -26.13
C MET A 40 1.85 -1.78 -26.37
N ILE A 41 1.21 -2.52 -27.29
CA ILE A 41 -0.20 -2.31 -27.65
C ILE A 41 -1.13 -2.73 -26.50
N THR A 42 -0.89 -3.89 -25.90
CA THR A 42 -1.71 -4.36 -24.77
C THR A 42 -1.60 -3.41 -23.57
N MET A 43 -0.41 -2.89 -23.26
CA MET A 43 -0.23 -1.87 -22.22
C MET A 43 -0.88 -0.54 -22.61
N LEU A 44 -0.86 -0.16 -23.89
CA LEU A 44 -1.51 1.05 -24.36
C LEU A 44 -3.03 0.97 -24.15
N ILE A 45 -3.66 -0.16 -24.50
CA ILE A 45 -5.10 -0.38 -24.30
C ILE A 45 -5.46 -0.22 -22.82
N SER A 46 -4.68 -0.80 -21.91
CA SER A 46 -4.91 -0.63 -20.47
C SER A 46 -4.64 0.80 -19.98
N CYS A 47 -3.64 1.50 -20.53
CA CYS A 47 -3.37 2.90 -20.20
C CYS A 47 -4.52 3.81 -20.63
N ILE A 48 -5.10 3.59 -21.81
CA ILE A 48 -6.28 4.32 -22.29
C ILE A 48 -7.49 3.98 -21.41
N SER A 49 -7.65 2.70 -21.03
CA SER A 49 -8.76 2.26 -20.18
C SER A 49 -8.72 2.92 -18.80
N ILE A 50 -7.57 2.89 -18.12
CA ILE A 50 -7.42 3.55 -16.82
C ILE A 50 -7.45 5.08 -16.93
N ALA A 51 -7.03 5.67 -18.05
CA ALA A 51 -7.15 7.12 -18.27
C ALA A 51 -8.60 7.58 -18.45
N GLY A 52 -9.52 6.65 -18.74
CA GLY A 52 -10.94 6.96 -18.89
C GLY A 52 -11.27 7.62 -20.22
N ILE A 53 -10.64 7.20 -21.32
CA ILE A 53 -11.00 7.69 -22.66
C ILE A 53 -12.08 6.78 -23.26
N PRO A 54 -13.17 7.33 -23.83
CA PRO A 54 -14.15 6.57 -24.60
C PRO A 54 -13.49 5.82 -25.77
N PRO A 55 -13.87 4.56 -26.10
CA PRO A 55 -15.00 3.77 -25.60
C PRO A 55 -14.63 2.73 -24.51
N LEU A 56 -13.48 2.88 -23.82
CA LEU A 56 -12.98 1.84 -22.93
C LEU A 56 -13.68 1.80 -21.57
N SER A 57 -13.59 0.64 -20.92
CA SER A 57 -14.34 0.31 -19.70
C SER A 57 -14.10 1.25 -18.51
N GLY A 58 -12.90 1.82 -18.40
CA GLY A 58 -12.60 2.77 -17.33
C GLY A 58 -13.21 4.15 -17.52
N PHE A 59 -13.71 4.52 -18.71
CA PHE A 59 -14.50 5.74 -18.90
C PHE A 59 -15.83 5.62 -18.14
N TRP A 60 -16.62 4.60 -18.47
CA TRP A 60 -17.94 4.36 -17.86
C TRP A 60 -17.90 4.34 -16.34
N SER A 61 -16.96 3.58 -15.76
CA SER A 61 -16.86 3.47 -14.29
C SER A 61 -16.37 4.74 -13.60
N LYS A 62 -15.59 5.60 -14.28
CA LYS A 62 -15.07 6.84 -13.67
C LYS A 62 -16.06 8.00 -13.84
N ASP A 63 -16.69 8.07 -15.01
CA ASP A 63 -17.62 9.12 -15.35
C ASP A 63 -18.89 9.04 -14.50
N GLU A 64 -19.42 7.83 -14.29
CA GLU A 64 -20.58 7.58 -13.41
C GLU A 64 -20.32 8.05 -11.97
N VAL A 65 -19.15 7.74 -11.41
CA VAL A 65 -18.78 8.18 -10.06
C VAL A 65 -18.65 9.71 -9.98
N LEU A 66 -18.08 10.35 -11.01
CA LEU A 66 -17.98 11.81 -11.06
C LEU A 66 -19.36 12.46 -11.21
N ALA A 67 -20.26 11.90 -12.02
CA ALA A 67 -21.63 12.39 -12.17
C ALA A 67 -22.40 12.34 -10.84
N VAL A 68 -22.40 11.19 -10.16
CA VAL A 68 -23.08 11.03 -8.86
C VAL A 68 -22.47 11.92 -7.79
N THR A 69 -21.15 12.12 -7.79
CA THR A 69 -20.49 13.02 -6.83
C THR A 69 -20.86 14.49 -7.08
N PHE A 70 -21.08 14.87 -8.34
CA PHE A 70 -21.52 16.22 -8.69
C PHE A 70 -22.97 16.46 -8.27
N GLU A 71 -23.87 15.51 -8.51
CA GLU A 71 -25.28 15.57 -8.09
C GLU A 71 -25.40 15.63 -6.56
N ALA A 72 -24.58 14.84 -5.84
CA ALA A 72 -24.48 14.92 -4.39
C ALA A 72 -23.83 16.24 -3.89
N GLY A 73 -23.21 17.01 -4.79
CA GLY A 73 -22.65 18.34 -4.53
C GLY A 73 -23.67 19.32 -3.95
N ASP A 74 -24.92 19.22 -4.38
CA ASP A 74 -26.02 20.06 -3.88
C ASP A 74 -26.34 19.79 -2.40
N ALA A 75 -26.01 18.59 -1.89
CA ALA A 75 -26.19 18.22 -0.49
C ALA A 75 -25.08 18.77 0.43
N GLY A 76 -23.96 19.27 -0.10
CA GLY A 76 -22.93 19.91 0.70
C GLY A 76 -21.60 20.18 -0.01
N LEU A 77 -20.91 21.24 0.44
CA LEU A 77 -19.61 21.68 -0.09
C LEU A 77 -18.55 20.57 -0.14
N THR A 78 -18.62 19.58 0.76
CA THR A 78 -17.69 18.44 0.79
C THR A 78 -17.73 17.63 -0.51
N PHE A 79 -18.92 17.37 -1.05
CA PHE A 79 -19.07 16.60 -2.29
C PHE A 79 -18.57 17.38 -3.50
N MET A 80 -18.75 18.70 -3.52
CA MET A 80 -18.17 19.55 -4.56
C MET A 80 -16.64 19.55 -4.53
N VAL A 81 -16.03 19.58 -3.33
CA VAL A 81 -14.57 19.46 -3.18
C VAL A 81 -14.08 18.08 -3.66
N LEU A 82 -14.79 17.00 -3.31
CA LEU A 82 -14.47 15.66 -3.77
C LEU A 82 -14.58 15.53 -5.30
N TRP A 83 -15.56 16.18 -5.91
CA TRP A 83 -15.70 16.21 -7.36
C TRP A 83 -14.50 16.89 -8.04
N VAL A 84 -14.10 18.08 -7.56
CA VAL A 84 -12.91 18.79 -8.08
C VAL A 84 -11.65 17.94 -7.91
N LEU A 85 -11.47 17.31 -6.75
CA LEU A 85 -10.36 16.39 -6.50
C LEU A 85 -10.43 15.16 -7.41
N GLY A 86 -11.62 14.66 -7.72
CA GLY A 86 -11.86 13.57 -8.66
C GLY A 86 -11.39 13.91 -10.08
N VAL A 87 -11.78 15.08 -10.59
CA VAL A 87 -11.35 15.57 -11.92
C VAL A 87 -9.84 15.77 -11.95
N LEU A 88 -9.25 16.38 -10.91
CA LEU A 88 -7.81 16.56 -10.79
C LEU A 88 -7.08 15.20 -10.76
N THR A 89 -7.62 14.22 -10.04
CA THR A 89 -7.08 12.86 -9.97
C THR A 89 -7.19 12.14 -11.32
N ALA A 90 -8.25 12.36 -12.09
CA ALA A 90 -8.40 11.82 -13.44
C ALA A 90 -7.30 12.36 -14.37
N PHE A 91 -7.06 13.68 -14.34
CA PHE A 91 -5.94 14.32 -15.05
C PHE A 91 -4.59 13.73 -14.63
N MET A 92 -4.31 13.65 -13.32
CA MET A 92 -3.05 13.10 -12.81
C MET A 92 -2.88 11.64 -13.22
N THR A 93 -3.97 10.87 -13.22
CA THR A 93 -3.97 9.45 -13.63
C THR A 93 -3.56 9.29 -15.09
N ALA A 94 -4.20 10.06 -15.98
CA ALA A 94 -3.83 10.06 -17.38
C ALA A 94 -2.36 10.48 -17.57
N PHE A 95 -1.92 11.52 -16.87
CA PHE A 95 -0.54 12.02 -16.96
C PHE A 95 0.51 10.97 -16.54
N TYR A 96 0.39 10.36 -15.34
CA TYR A 96 1.43 9.44 -14.86
C TYR A 96 1.44 8.12 -15.64
N MET A 97 0.28 7.65 -16.12
CA MET A 97 0.18 6.42 -16.91
C MET A 97 0.83 6.58 -18.29
N PHE A 98 0.52 7.68 -18.99
CA PHE A 98 1.13 7.96 -20.28
C PHE A 98 2.59 8.38 -20.17
N ARG A 99 2.99 9.04 -19.07
CA ARG A 99 4.41 9.25 -18.75
C ARG A 99 5.16 7.92 -18.74
N MET A 100 4.66 6.92 -18.02
CA MET A 100 5.28 5.60 -17.97
C MET A 100 5.33 4.96 -19.36
N TRP A 101 4.21 4.95 -20.09
CA TRP A 101 4.15 4.35 -21.42
C TRP A 101 5.13 4.99 -22.42
N PHE A 102 5.20 6.34 -22.46
CA PHE A 102 6.14 7.05 -23.33
C PHE A 102 7.60 6.85 -22.92
N MET A 103 7.92 6.82 -21.62
CA MET A 103 9.30 6.58 -21.16
C MET A 103 9.79 5.16 -21.45
N VAL A 104 8.89 4.17 -21.42
CA VAL A 104 9.25 2.76 -21.69
C VAL A 104 9.34 2.49 -23.20
N PHE A 105 8.26 2.74 -23.93
CA PHE A 105 8.12 2.26 -25.31
C PHE A 105 8.55 3.27 -26.37
N ALA A 106 8.39 4.56 -26.10
CA ALA A 106 8.71 5.62 -27.03
C ALA A 106 10.14 6.16 -26.84
N GLY A 107 10.58 7.03 -27.74
CA GLY A 107 11.90 7.67 -27.67
C GLY A 107 13.04 6.83 -28.24
N LYS A 108 14.27 7.18 -27.83
CA LYS A 108 15.50 6.51 -28.27
C LYS A 108 15.89 5.43 -27.25
N PRO A 109 16.45 4.28 -27.67
CA PRO A 109 17.00 3.27 -26.76
C PRO A 109 17.98 3.88 -25.78
N ASN A 110 17.75 3.66 -24.48
CA ASN A 110 18.59 4.11 -23.38
C ASN A 110 19.51 2.97 -22.90
N GLU A 111 20.34 3.21 -21.89
CA GLU A 111 21.33 2.25 -21.38
C GLU A 111 20.76 0.85 -21.10
N GLY A 112 19.61 0.75 -20.42
CA GLY A 112 18.99 -0.54 -20.12
C GLY A 112 18.52 -1.27 -21.36
N THR A 113 17.96 -0.55 -22.33
CA THR A 113 17.53 -1.13 -23.61
C THR A 113 18.73 -1.53 -24.48
N LYS A 114 19.78 -0.71 -24.53
CA LYS A 114 21.01 -1.02 -25.27
C LYS A 114 21.70 -2.25 -24.71
N HIS A 115 21.89 -2.30 -23.39
CA HIS A 115 22.45 -3.45 -22.70
C HIS A 115 21.67 -4.73 -23.02
N ALA A 116 20.33 -4.69 -22.94
CA ALA A 116 19.47 -5.82 -23.31
C ALA A 116 19.60 -6.23 -24.79
N THR A 117 19.77 -5.28 -25.71
CA THR A 117 19.88 -5.58 -27.15
C THR A 117 21.27 -6.00 -27.62
N GLU A 118 22.33 -5.53 -26.96
CA GLU A 118 23.73 -5.74 -27.34
C GLU A 118 24.31 -6.99 -26.65
N HIS A 119 23.93 -7.23 -25.39
CA HIS A 119 24.42 -8.37 -24.60
C HIS A 119 23.36 -9.44 -24.34
N GLY A 120 22.08 -9.14 -24.52
CA GLY A 120 21.00 -10.11 -24.36
C GLY A 120 20.76 -10.92 -25.62
N HIS A 121 20.59 -12.24 -25.46
CA HIS A 121 20.13 -13.14 -26.53
C HIS A 121 18.65 -12.92 -26.93
N HIS A 122 17.96 -11.96 -26.31
CA HIS A 122 16.53 -11.69 -26.49
C HIS A 122 16.29 -10.51 -27.45
N LYS A 123 16.44 -10.75 -28.75
CA LYS A 123 15.91 -9.85 -29.80
C LYS A 123 14.40 -10.00 -30.02
N HIS A 124 13.75 -10.81 -29.19
CA HIS A 124 12.38 -11.25 -29.35
C HIS A 124 11.54 -10.81 -28.16
N GLU A 125 10.25 -10.79 -28.39
CA GLU A 125 9.27 -10.42 -27.39
C GLU A 125 9.25 -11.40 -26.20
N ALA A 126 8.47 -11.08 -25.16
CA ALA A 126 8.27 -11.94 -24.02
C ALA A 126 7.81 -13.35 -24.45
N PRO A 127 8.20 -14.41 -23.72
CA PRO A 127 7.80 -15.77 -24.05
C PRO A 127 6.28 -15.89 -24.08
N PHE A 128 5.78 -16.83 -24.89
CA PHE A 128 4.34 -17.00 -25.12
C PHE A 128 3.52 -17.16 -23.82
N ALA A 129 4.11 -17.82 -22.81
CA ALA A 129 3.51 -17.97 -21.48
C ALA A 129 3.22 -16.64 -20.76
N MET A 130 3.98 -15.58 -21.04
CA MET A 130 3.73 -14.23 -20.53
C MET A 130 2.82 -13.41 -21.46
N LEU A 131 2.92 -13.61 -22.77
CA LEU A 131 2.09 -12.89 -23.75
C LEU A 131 0.61 -13.28 -23.71
N LEU A 132 0.30 -14.55 -23.48
CA LEU A 132 -1.08 -15.03 -23.47
C LEU A 132 -1.94 -14.33 -22.40
N PRO A 133 -1.51 -14.23 -21.12
CA PRO A 133 -2.21 -13.43 -20.12
C PRO A 133 -2.34 -11.94 -20.48
N LEU A 134 -1.32 -11.34 -21.10
CA LEU A 134 -1.32 -9.92 -21.50
C LEU A 134 -2.40 -9.62 -22.54
N VAL A 135 -2.45 -10.43 -23.59
CA VAL A 135 -3.42 -10.27 -24.68
C VAL A 135 -4.84 -10.55 -24.17
N LEU A 136 -5.02 -11.60 -23.37
CA LEU A 136 -6.32 -11.94 -22.79
C LEU A 136 -6.86 -10.80 -21.91
N LEU A 137 -6.05 -10.27 -21.00
CA LEU A 137 -6.49 -9.20 -20.11
C LEU A 137 -6.72 -7.88 -20.85
N ALA A 138 -5.91 -7.56 -21.86
CA ALA A 138 -6.15 -6.41 -22.72
C ALA A 138 -7.46 -6.55 -23.51
N ALA A 139 -7.73 -7.75 -24.06
CA ALA A 139 -8.97 -8.05 -24.76
C ALA A 139 -10.18 -7.95 -23.82
N LEU A 140 -10.07 -8.42 -22.57
CA LEU A 140 -11.12 -8.26 -21.56
C LEU A 140 -11.31 -6.80 -21.14
N ALA A 141 -10.23 -6.02 -20.99
CA ALA A 141 -10.32 -4.60 -20.67
C ALA A 141 -10.98 -3.79 -21.79
N PHE A 142 -10.69 -4.14 -23.05
CA PHE A 142 -11.31 -3.55 -24.24
C PHE A 142 -12.77 -4.02 -24.41
N GLY A 143 -12.99 -5.32 -24.38
CA GLY A 143 -14.28 -5.97 -24.58
C GLY A 143 -15.30 -5.67 -23.49
N SER A 144 -14.88 -5.54 -22.22
CA SER A 144 -15.76 -5.06 -21.15
C SER A 144 -16.24 -3.63 -21.39
N GLY A 145 -15.40 -2.78 -21.99
CA GLY A 145 -15.75 -1.39 -22.31
C GLY A 145 -16.72 -1.31 -23.48
N LEU A 146 -16.43 -2.11 -24.52
CA LEU A 146 -17.30 -2.21 -25.69
C LEU A 146 -18.64 -2.90 -25.36
N SER A 147 -18.65 -3.88 -24.46
CA SER A 147 -19.88 -4.54 -24.02
C SER A 147 -20.78 -3.62 -23.20
N LEU A 148 -20.21 -2.71 -22.40
CA LEU A 148 -20.94 -1.60 -21.77
C LEU A 148 -21.40 -0.55 -22.80
N PHE A 149 -20.66 -0.39 -23.90
CA PHE A 149 -20.98 0.52 -25.00
C PHE A 149 -22.10 -0.01 -25.91
N ILE A 150 -22.23 -1.34 -26.06
CA ILE A 150 -23.16 -2.00 -27.00
C ILE A 150 -24.39 -2.62 -26.29
N GLY A 151 -24.38 -2.82 -24.96
CA GLY A 151 -25.50 -3.40 -24.20
C GLY A 151 -25.35 -3.25 -22.69
N ASP A 152 -25.99 -4.11 -21.89
CA ASP A 152 -26.01 -4.04 -20.40
C ASP A 152 -24.66 -4.35 -19.71
N GLY A 153 -23.55 -4.34 -20.44
CA GLY A 153 -22.24 -4.75 -19.94
C GLY A 153 -22.06 -6.26 -19.89
N PHE A 154 -20.82 -6.70 -19.75
CA PHE A 154 -20.38 -8.10 -19.87
C PHE A 154 -21.10 -9.08 -18.91
N PHE A 155 -21.83 -8.56 -17.91
CA PHE A 155 -22.61 -9.29 -16.91
C PHE A 155 -23.89 -8.57 -16.45
N GLY A 156 -24.48 -7.68 -17.27
CA GLY A 156 -25.75 -7.01 -16.93
C GLY A 156 -26.90 -7.96 -16.61
N ALA A 157 -26.81 -9.22 -17.07
CA ALA A 157 -27.77 -10.27 -16.80
C ALA A 157 -27.65 -10.91 -15.40
N ILE A 158 -26.63 -10.61 -14.59
CA ILE A 158 -26.35 -11.46 -13.42
C ILE A 158 -26.77 -10.90 -12.05
N TYR A 159 -26.66 -9.61 -11.66
CA TYR A 159 -27.12 -9.20 -10.30
C TYR A 159 -27.39 -7.70 -10.05
N PHE A 160 -28.17 -6.97 -10.87
CA PHE A 160 -28.78 -5.71 -10.40
C PHE A 160 -30.19 -5.54 -10.97
N GLU A 161 -31.18 -5.85 -10.14
CA GLU A 161 -32.63 -5.93 -10.43
C GLU A 161 -33.29 -4.59 -10.83
N HIS A 162 -32.54 -3.53 -11.14
CA HIS A 162 -33.08 -2.17 -11.37
C HIS A 162 -32.42 -1.38 -12.52
N ALA A 163 -31.68 -2.03 -13.43
CA ALA A 163 -31.25 -1.35 -14.64
C ALA A 163 -32.44 -1.21 -15.61
N HIS A 164 -33.16 -0.09 -15.53
CA HIS A 164 -34.12 0.29 -16.55
C HIS A 164 -33.46 0.18 -17.93
N ALA A 165 -34.11 -0.55 -18.83
CA ALA A 165 -33.72 -0.70 -20.22
C ALA A 165 -33.85 0.64 -20.96
N LEU A 166 -32.87 1.53 -20.79
CA LEU A 166 -32.69 2.68 -21.66
C LEU A 166 -32.12 2.18 -22.99
N SER A 167 -32.72 2.62 -24.09
CA SER A 167 -32.21 2.36 -25.44
C SER A 167 -30.77 2.87 -25.55
N ILE A 168 -29.90 2.12 -26.26
CA ILE A 168 -28.50 2.46 -26.54
C ILE A 168 -28.37 3.93 -27.01
N GLY A 169 -29.37 4.43 -27.74
CA GLY A 169 -29.43 5.81 -28.22
C GLY A 169 -29.58 6.86 -27.12
N GLU A 170 -30.39 6.61 -26.08
CA GLU A 170 -30.68 7.58 -25.01
C GLU A 170 -29.52 7.73 -24.03
N ARG A 171 -28.84 6.62 -23.70
CA ARG A 171 -27.61 6.66 -22.87
C ARG A 171 -26.46 7.37 -23.59
N LEU A 172 -26.33 7.15 -24.90
CA LEU A 172 -25.33 7.86 -25.69
C LEU A 172 -25.67 9.35 -25.82
N THR A 173 -26.94 9.72 -26.01
CA THR A 173 -27.30 11.13 -26.03
C THR A 173 -27.09 11.76 -24.66
N GLU A 174 -27.50 11.16 -23.54
CA GLU A 174 -27.34 11.74 -22.21
C GLU A 174 -25.86 11.90 -21.80
N VAL A 175 -25.03 10.88 -22.03
CA VAL A 175 -23.60 10.90 -21.68
C VAL A 175 -22.81 11.84 -22.59
N PHE A 176 -23.10 11.89 -23.90
CA PHE A 176 -22.44 12.83 -24.81
C PHE A 176 -23.10 14.22 -24.87
N THR A 177 -24.21 14.47 -24.16
CA THR A 177 -24.79 15.83 -24.05
C THR A 177 -24.51 16.48 -22.70
N SER A 178 -24.19 15.69 -21.66
CA SER A 178 -23.85 16.23 -20.34
C SER A 178 -22.51 16.99 -20.36
N PRO A 179 -22.47 18.27 -19.95
CA PRO A 179 -21.24 19.05 -19.86
C PRO A 179 -20.16 18.42 -18.95
N LEU A 180 -20.56 17.58 -17.99
CA LEU A 180 -19.66 16.98 -16.99
C LEU A 180 -18.72 15.94 -17.62
N THR A 181 -19.21 15.19 -18.60
CA THR A 181 -18.43 14.13 -19.28
C THR A 181 -17.36 14.75 -20.18
N TYR A 182 -17.65 15.92 -20.78
CA TYR A 182 -16.66 16.69 -21.51
C TYR A 182 -15.53 17.17 -20.61
N ILE A 183 -15.82 17.58 -19.37
CA ILE A 183 -14.79 18.01 -18.42
C ILE A 183 -13.86 16.84 -18.08
N SER A 184 -14.40 15.65 -17.82
CA SER A 184 -13.60 14.45 -17.49
C SER A 184 -12.73 14.02 -18.67
N ILE A 185 -13.28 14.02 -19.89
CA ILE A 185 -12.56 13.72 -21.13
C ILE A 185 -11.46 14.75 -21.40
N VAL A 186 -11.77 16.05 -21.31
CA VAL A 186 -10.79 17.13 -21.51
C VAL A 186 -9.67 17.04 -20.49
N ALA A 187 -9.99 16.75 -19.22
CA ALA A 187 -8.98 16.54 -18.17
C ALA A 187 -8.07 15.35 -18.49
N ALA A 188 -8.63 14.22 -18.94
CA ALA A 188 -7.84 13.05 -19.33
C ALA A 188 -6.94 13.37 -20.55
N VAL A 189 -7.50 13.96 -21.61
CA VAL A 189 -6.76 14.33 -22.82
C VAL A 189 -5.67 15.37 -22.52
N ALA A 190 -5.95 16.36 -21.67
CA ALA A 190 -4.97 17.34 -21.23
C ALA A 190 -3.79 16.66 -20.51
N GLY A 191 -4.06 15.67 -19.65
CA GLY A 191 -3.02 14.89 -18.97
C GLY A 191 -2.14 14.12 -19.95
N ILE A 192 -2.75 13.50 -20.97
CA ILE A 192 -2.04 12.77 -22.03
C ILE A 192 -1.19 13.70 -22.88
N MET A 193 -1.76 14.83 -23.31
CA MET A 193 -1.07 15.84 -24.10
C MET A 193 0.13 16.40 -23.34
N LEU A 194 -0.04 16.71 -22.05
CA LEU A 194 1.04 17.20 -21.20
C LEU A 194 2.14 16.14 -21.03
N ALA A 195 1.78 14.85 -20.88
CA ALA A 195 2.75 13.76 -20.85
C ALA A 195 3.50 13.62 -22.20
N TYR A 196 2.79 13.71 -23.32
CA TYR A 196 3.37 13.63 -24.66
C TYR A 196 4.39 14.76 -24.90
N PHE A 197 4.03 16.02 -24.62
CA PHE A 197 4.95 17.14 -24.79
C PHE A 197 6.15 17.06 -23.85
N SER A 198 5.93 16.66 -22.59
CA SER A 198 6.99 16.63 -21.57
C SER A 198 8.00 15.52 -21.81
N PHE A 199 7.54 14.30 -22.14
CA PHE A 199 8.39 13.10 -22.16
C PHE A 199 8.76 12.63 -23.57
N TYR A 200 7.92 12.87 -24.59
CA TYR A 200 8.22 12.47 -25.96
C TYR A 200 8.89 13.59 -26.76
N LYS A 201 8.29 14.79 -26.79
CA LYS A 201 8.73 15.88 -27.69
C LYS A 201 9.89 16.70 -27.13
N THR A 202 9.74 17.24 -25.91
CA THR A 202 10.68 18.24 -25.37
C THR A 202 11.74 17.62 -24.45
N LYS A 203 11.56 16.37 -23.99
CA LYS A 203 12.40 15.70 -22.97
C LYS A 203 12.74 16.67 -21.83
N VAL A 204 11.71 17.21 -21.18
CA VAL A 204 11.90 18.19 -20.11
C VAL A 204 12.67 17.52 -18.98
N SER A 205 13.90 17.99 -18.70
CA SER A 205 14.67 17.52 -17.54
C SER A 205 13.98 18.00 -16.27
N ALA A 206 13.61 17.06 -15.40
CA ALA A 206 13.02 17.33 -14.09
C ALA A 206 13.91 18.28 -13.25
N GLU A 207 15.23 18.20 -13.41
CA GLU A 207 16.19 19.04 -12.69
C GLU A 207 16.07 20.54 -13.05
N LYS A 208 15.69 20.87 -14.29
CA LYS A 208 15.49 22.26 -14.69
C LYS A 208 14.22 22.86 -14.11
N VAL A 209 13.14 22.08 -14.05
CA VAL A 209 11.82 22.51 -13.55
C VAL A 209 11.81 22.66 -12.03
N VAL A 210 12.62 21.87 -11.33
CA VAL A 210 12.63 21.76 -9.86
C VAL A 210 13.79 22.54 -9.22
N SER A 211 14.55 23.30 -10.01
CA SER A 211 15.87 23.80 -9.62
C SER A 211 15.94 24.64 -8.34
N LYS A 212 14.90 25.40 -7.95
CA LYS A 212 14.90 26.21 -6.70
C LYS A 212 13.51 26.38 -6.06
N GLY A 213 13.48 26.52 -4.72
CA GLY A 213 12.31 26.97 -3.96
C GLY A 213 11.27 25.89 -3.60
N PHE A 214 10.00 26.29 -3.49
CA PHE A 214 8.85 25.43 -3.17
C PHE A 214 8.74 24.18 -4.06
N PRO A 215 8.98 24.23 -5.39
CA PRO A 215 8.98 23.05 -6.24
C PRO A 215 10.00 21.98 -5.82
N LYS A 216 11.16 22.37 -5.29
CA LYS A 216 12.19 21.44 -4.80
C LYS A 216 11.73 20.70 -3.55
N ALA A 217 11.16 21.43 -2.60
CA ALA A 217 10.63 20.83 -1.36
C ALA A 217 9.48 19.86 -1.68
N MET A 218 8.57 20.25 -2.56
CA MET A 218 7.47 19.39 -3.01
C MET A 218 8.01 18.15 -3.76
N HIS A 219 8.98 18.32 -4.65
CA HIS A 219 9.58 17.20 -5.37
C HIS A 219 10.29 16.22 -4.43
N GLN A 220 11.06 16.71 -3.47
CA GLN A 220 11.71 15.87 -2.47
C GLN A 220 10.70 15.13 -1.60
N LEU A 221 9.62 15.80 -1.18
CA LEU A 221 8.54 15.18 -0.42
C LEU A 221 7.86 14.06 -1.21
N LEU A 222 7.59 14.28 -2.49
CA LEU A 222 7.01 13.26 -3.38
C LEU A 222 7.97 12.11 -3.67
N LEU A 223 9.26 12.38 -3.86
CA LEU A 223 10.30 11.36 -4.03
C LEU A 223 10.45 10.48 -2.78
N ASP A 224 10.36 11.08 -1.60
CA ASP A 224 10.42 10.38 -0.31
C ASP A 224 9.08 9.76 0.10
N ARG A 225 8.16 9.55 -0.86
CA ARG A 225 6.83 8.94 -0.64
C ARG A 225 6.06 9.61 0.50
N TYR A 226 6.04 10.94 0.51
CA TYR A 226 5.43 11.79 1.55
C TYR A 226 6.01 11.60 2.95
N LYS A 227 7.20 11.00 3.08
CA LYS A 227 7.82 10.61 4.35
C LYS A 227 6.99 9.62 5.17
N PHE A 228 5.97 8.98 4.58
CA PHE A 228 5.15 7.97 5.26
C PHE A 228 5.99 6.80 5.78
N PRO A 229 6.96 6.23 5.02
CA PRO A 229 7.77 5.15 5.55
C PRO A 229 8.54 5.56 6.81
N VAL A 230 9.18 6.73 6.78
CA VAL A 230 9.93 7.26 7.93
C VAL A 230 9.03 7.51 9.13
N ALA A 231 7.83 8.05 8.91
CA ALA A 231 6.86 8.27 9.97
C ALA A 231 6.36 6.94 10.57
N TYR A 232 6.06 5.96 9.73
CA TYR A 232 5.60 4.64 10.15
C TYR A 232 6.68 3.91 10.94
N ASP A 233 7.92 3.90 10.45
CA ASP A 233 9.06 3.33 11.13
C ASP A 233 9.27 4.01 12.49
N LYS A 234 9.22 5.35 12.54
CA LYS A 234 9.39 6.10 13.79
C LYS A 234 8.29 5.78 14.80
N ILE A 235 7.04 5.67 14.37
CA ILE A 235 5.93 5.27 15.24
C ILE A 235 6.14 3.84 15.73
N GLY A 236 6.59 2.93 14.87
CA GLY A 236 6.93 1.56 15.24
C GLY A 236 8.08 1.48 16.26
N TYR A 237 9.17 2.20 16.02
CA TYR A 237 10.32 2.23 16.94
C TYR A 237 9.97 2.86 18.29
N VAL A 238 9.26 3.99 18.31
CA VAL A 238 8.91 4.66 19.57
C VAL A 238 7.82 3.90 20.31
N GLY A 239 6.79 3.45 19.59
CA GLY A 239 5.64 2.76 20.17
C GLY A 239 5.98 1.32 20.55
N VAL A 240 6.25 0.48 19.56
CA VAL A 240 6.41 -0.97 19.77
C VAL A 240 7.72 -1.29 20.46
N TYR A 241 8.85 -0.80 19.93
CA TYR A 241 10.16 -1.12 20.51
C TYR A 241 10.35 -0.41 21.87
N GLY A 242 9.89 0.84 22.00
CA GLY A 242 9.87 1.53 23.30
C GLY A 242 9.05 0.80 24.36
N PHE A 243 7.86 0.31 24.01
CA PHE A 243 7.03 -0.48 24.92
C PHE A 243 7.66 -1.83 25.27
N SER A 244 8.29 -2.50 24.30
CA SER A 244 9.02 -3.75 24.53
C SER A 244 10.16 -3.58 25.55
N LEU A 245 10.90 -2.47 25.49
CA LEU A 245 11.95 -2.18 26.48
C LEU A 245 11.39 -1.91 27.88
N LEU A 246 10.20 -1.31 27.98
CA LEU A 246 9.53 -1.14 29.27
C LEU A 246 9.11 -2.48 29.86
N LEU A 247 8.58 -3.39 29.04
CA LEU A 247 8.21 -4.74 29.46
C LEU A 247 9.44 -5.57 29.88
N ASP A 248 10.54 -5.52 29.11
CA ASP A 248 11.80 -6.20 29.48
C ASP A 248 12.36 -5.67 30.81
N LYS A 249 12.31 -4.35 31.03
CA LYS A 249 12.69 -3.78 32.33
C LYS A 249 11.76 -4.23 33.44
N PHE A 250 10.46 -4.25 33.21
CA PHE A 250 9.50 -4.72 34.20
C PHE A 250 9.78 -6.18 34.60
N ASP A 251 10.05 -7.05 33.64
CA ASP A 251 10.39 -8.45 33.87
C ASP A 251 11.68 -8.59 34.72
N ARG A 252 12.78 -7.97 34.28
CA ARG A 252 14.09 -8.05 34.97
C ARG A 252 14.14 -7.40 36.35
N TYR A 253 13.38 -6.34 36.59
CA TYR A 253 13.45 -5.61 37.85
C TYR A 253 12.33 -6.01 38.82
N VAL A 254 11.12 -6.24 38.32
CA VAL A 254 9.97 -6.56 39.16
C VAL A 254 9.83 -8.06 39.33
N ILE A 255 9.73 -8.81 38.24
CA ILE A 255 9.47 -10.26 38.30
C ILE A 255 10.70 -10.97 38.89
N ASP A 256 11.88 -10.79 38.29
CA ASP A 256 13.13 -11.36 38.80
C ASP A 256 13.48 -10.81 40.19
N GLY A 257 13.18 -9.54 40.45
CA GLY A 257 13.40 -8.92 41.76
C GLY A 257 12.61 -9.60 42.88
N ILE A 258 11.33 -9.90 42.63
CA ILE A 258 10.47 -10.62 43.58
C ILE A 258 11.01 -12.03 43.82
N VAL A 259 11.34 -12.77 42.75
CA VAL A 259 11.84 -14.15 42.86
C VAL A 259 13.16 -14.20 43.64
N ASN A 260 14.11 -13.33 43.31
CA ASN A 260 15.39 -13.23 44.01
C ASN A 260 15.22 -12.76 45.46
N GLY A 261 14.26 -11.88 45.72
CA GLY A 261 13.89 -11.42 47.06
C GLY A 261 13.41 -12.56 47.95
N ILE A 262 12.50 -13.40 47.44
CA ILE A 262 12.00 -14.60 48.14
C ILE A 262 13.15 -15.57 48.42
N SER A 263 13.98 -15.86 47.42
CA SER A 263 15.15 -16.74 47.58
C SER A 263 16.10 -16.23 48.67
N THR A 264 16.43 -14.94 48.62
CA THR A 264 17.31 -14.29 49.61
C THR A 264 16.72 -14.32 51.02
N PHE A 265 15.41 -14.09 51.15
CA PHE A 265 14.71 -14.16 52.43
C PHE A 265 14.75 -15.57 53.03
N LEU A 266 14.50 -16.59 52.22
CA LEU A 266 14.55 -18.00 52.67
C LEU A 266 15.96 -18.40 53.09
N ILE A 267 16.98 -18.07 52.29
CA ILE A 267 18.39 -18.39 52.62
C ILE A 267 18.82 -17.68 53.90
N LYS A 268 18.49 -16.39 54.06
CA LYS A 268 18.81 -15.64 55.28
C LYS A 268 18.10 -16.22 56.51
N SER A 269 16.81 -16.54 56.38
CA SER A 269 16.03 -17.14 57.47
C SER A 269 16.59 -18.51 57.87
N GLY A 270 16.91 -19.36 56.89
CA GLY A 270 17.59 -20.64 57.13
C GLY A 270 18.95 -20.46 57.81
N GLY A 271 19.71 -19.43 57.44
CA GLY A 271 20.96 -19.06 58.11
C GLY A 271 20.78 -18.67 59.58
N VAL A 272 19.69 -17.98 59.93
CA VAL A 272 19.34 -17.66 61.33
C VAL A 272 18.96 -18.93 62.09
N VAL A 273 18.09 -19.77 61.52
CA VAL A 273 17.67 -21.04 62.14
C VAL A 273 18.87 -21.97 62.35
N ARG A 274 19.80 -22.04 61.39
CA ARG A 274 21.03 -22.82 61.51
C ARG A 274 21.91 -22.39 62.68
N LYS A 275 21.96 -21.08 62.99
CA LYS A 275 22.73 -20.57 64.13
C LYS A 275 22.15 -20.98 65.49
N LEU A 276 20.86 -21.33 65.56
CA LEU A 276 20.25 -21.87 66.80
C LEU A 276 20.82 -23.25 67.15
N GLN A 277 21.34 -24.00 66.18
CA GLN A 277 22.03 -25.27 66.40
C GLN A 277 23.54 -25.04 66.53
N ASN A 278 23.98 -24.63 67.73
CA ASN A 278 25.37 -24.27 68.02
C ASN A 278 26.21 -25.45 68.59
N GLY A 279 25.62 -26.63 68.79
CA GLY A 279 26.31 -27.82 69.29
C GLY A 279 26.57 -27.85 70.81
N PHE A 280 26.21 -26.79 71.54
CA PHE A 280 26.40 -26.73 73.00
C PHE A 280 25.16 -27.24 73.75
N VAL A 281 25.33 -28.30 74.55
CA VAL A 281 24.22 -28.95 75.29
C VAL A 281 23.45 -27.98 76.20
N GLN A 282 24.17 -27.03 76.81
CA GLN A 282 23.58 -26.00 77.69
C GLN A 282 22.60 -25.08 76.95
N SER A 283 22.86 -24.78 75.66
CA SER A 283 21.96 -23.96 74.84
C SER A 283 20.65 -24.68 74.54
N TYR A 284 20.69 -25.99 74.29
CA TYR A 284 19.49 -26.80 74.09
C TYR A 284 18.64 -26.94 75.36
N ALA A 285 19.26 -27.14 76.52
CA ALA A 285 18.56 -27.19 77.80
C ALA A 285 17.84 -25.85 78.10
N THR A 286 18.51 -24.73 77.84
CA THR A 286 17.92 -23.38 78.00
C THR A 286 16.73 -23.18 77.07
N LEU A 287 16.84 -23.56 75.79
CA LEU A 287 15.75 -23.51 74.81
C LEU A 287 14.54 -24.35 75.24
N LEU A 288 14.77 -25.54 75.78
CA LEU A 288 13.71 -26.43 76.27
C LEU A 288 12.97 -25.79 77.45
N LEU A 289 13.69 -25.27 78.45
CA LEU A 289 13.09 -24.60 79.61
C LEU A 289 12.26 -23.38 79.20
N ILE A 290 12.76 -22.57 78.26
CA ILE A 290 12.00 -21.44 77.69
C ILE A 290 10.75 -21.95 76.99
N GLY A 291 10.86 -22.98 76.14
CA GLY A 291 9.75 -23.57 75.41
C GLY A 291 8.64 -24.08 76.33
N VAL A 292 9.00 -24.83 77.38
CA VAL A 292 8.04 -25.32 78.40
C VAL A 292 7.39 -24.15 79.13
N SER A 293 8.17 -23.15 79.56
CA SER A 293 7.65 -21.97 80.25
C SER A 293 6.64 -21.20 79.38
N VAL A 294 6.95 -21.00 78.10
CA VAL A 294 6.07 -20.34 77.13
C VAL A 294 4.78 -21.13 76.92
N ILE A 295 4.85 -22.46 76.77
CA ILE A 295 3.67 -23.32 76.64
C ILE A 295 2.78 -23.22 77.86
N VAL A 296 3.34 -23.27 79.08
CA VAL A 296 2.58 -23.15 80.32
C VAL A 296 1.90 -21.78 80.42
N ILE A 297 2.61 -20.70 80.08
CA ILE A 297 2.04 -19.34 80.05
C ILE A 297 0.91 -19.25 79.01
N LEU A 298 1.10 -19.79 77.80
CA LEU A 298 0.07 -19.83 76.76
C LEU A 298 -1.17 -20.60 77.22
N LEU A 299 -1.00 -21.77 77.83
CA LEU A 299 -2.11 -22.59 78.35
C LEU A 299 -2.85 -21.88 79.49
N TYR A 300 -2.13 -21.13 80.33
CA TYR A 300 -2.73 -20.30 81.38
C TYR A 300 -3.53 -19.12 80.79
N VAL A 301 -2.99 -18.43 79.78
CA VAL A 301 -3.65 -17.30 79.10
C VAL A 301 -4.87 -17.74 78.28
N VAL A 302 -4.80 -18.89 77.61
CA VAL A 302 -5.90 -19.46 76.80
C VAL A 302 -6.98 -20.12 77.69
N GLY A 303 -6.76 -20.21 79.00
CA GLY A 303 -7.78 -20.63 79.98
C GLY A 303 -7.94 -22.14 80.13
N VAL A 304 -7.03 -22.94 79.58
CA VAL A 304 -7.04 -24.42 79.72
C VAL A 304 -6.56 -24.86 81.12
N LEU A 305 -5.82 -24.01 81.83
CA LEU A 305 -5.27 -24.26 83.17
C LEU A 305 -5.96 -23.43 84.27
N ARG A 306 -7.18 -22.96 84.05
CA ARG A 306 -8.03 -22.34 85.08
C ARG A 306 -9.03 -23.33 85.66
#